data_AF-A0AAU5LYD9-F1
#
_entry.id   AF-A0AAU5LYD9-F1
#
_cell.length_a   1.000
_cell.length_b   1.000
_cell.length_c   1.000
_cell.angle_alpha   90.00
_cell.angle_beta   90.00
_cell.angle_gamma   90.00
#
_symmetry.space_group_name_H-M   'P 1'
#
loop_
_entity.id
_entity.type
_entity.pdbx_description
1 polymer ?
#
loop_
_entity_poly.entity_id
_entity_poly.type
_entity_poly.pdbx_seq_one_letter_code
_entity_poly.pdbx_strand_id
1 'polypeptide(L)'
;MSRRIVLVIAGLALAGLGIQHAVAVFPHQPVAVGTSAIVRLDGAALTLFASRPGTPVDACVITDREGRAVTLVPRTGERIGSWYAVARPASPAPAGDYTVRCAESPDGTTYAVGRYESILGFVLALFAVVAVLVIALLLAGRWRHREGTATVTR
;
A
#
# COMPACT_ATOMS: atom_id res chain seq x y z
N MET A 1 -37.48 -8.81 11.16
CA MET A 1 -36.16 -8.17 11.37
C MET A 1 -36.14 -6.89 10.55
N SER A 2 -35.94 -5.72 11.17
CA SER A 2 -36.18 -4.44 10.48
C SER A 2 -35.09 -4.19 9.42
N ARG A 3 -35.50 -3.71 8.24
CA ARG A 3 -34.63 -3.38 7.09
C ARG A 3 -33.46 -2.44 7.46
N ARG A 4 -33.59 -1.74 8.59
CA ARG A 4 -32.57 -0.86 9.22
C ARG A 4 -31.39 -1.64 9.79
N ILE A 5 -31.68 -2.73 10.51
CA ILE A 5 -30.65 -3.60 11.08
C ILE A 5 -29.82 -4.20 9.95
N VAL A 6 -30.45 -4.59 8.84
CA VAL A 6 -29.75 -5.10 7.65
C VAL A 6 -28.82 -4.05 7.04
N LEU A 7 -29.26 -2.79 6.89
CA LEU A 7 -28.42 -1.72 6.33
C LEU A 7 -27.24 -1.34 7.24
N VAL A 8 -27.45 -1.30 8.55
CA VAL A 8 -26.39 -1.00 9.52
C VAL A 8 -25.35 -2.13 9.54
N ILE A 9 -25.80 -3.39 9.53
CA ILE A 9 -24.89 -4.54 9.47
C ILE A 9 -24.12 -4.56 8.14
N ALA A 10 -24.78 -4.30 7.01
CA ALA A 10 -24.12 -4.22 5.71
C ALA A 10 -23.08 -3.09 5.64
N GLY A 11 -23.40 -1.91 6.20
CA GLY A 11 -22.47 -0.79 6.28
C GLY A 11 -21.24 -1.10 7.15
N LEU A 12 -21.44 -1.74 8.31
CA LEU A 12 -20.36 -2.21 9.18
C LEU A 12 -19.48 -3.27 8.50
N ALA A 13 -20.09 -4.21 7.77
CA ALA A 13 -19.35 -5.23 7.03
C ALA A 13 -18.48 -4.61 5.93
N LEU A 14 -19.03 -3.66 5.16
CA LEU A 14 -18.27 -2.94 4.12
C LEU A 14 -17.17 -2.07 4.71
N ALA A 15 -17.42 -1.39 5.84
CA ALA A 15 -16.39 -0.62 6.53
C ALA A 15 -15.25 -1.53 7.05
N GLY A 16 -15.58 -2.70 7.59
CA GLY A 16 -14.60 -3.70 8.02
C GLY A 16 -13.71 -4.19 6.86
N LEU A 17 -14.33 -4.54 5.73
CA LEU A 17 -13.60 -4.89 4.49
C LEU A 17 -12.69 -3.74 4.03
N GLY A 18 -13.21 -2.51 4.07
CA GLY A 18 -12.44 -1.32 3.73
C GLY A 18 -11.22 -1.11 4.62
N ILE A 19 -11.34 -1.33 5.93
CA ILE A 19 -10.22 -1.27 6.88
C ILE A 19 -9.20 -2.36 6.57
N GLN A 20 -9.62 -3.60 6.30
CA GLN A 20 -8.71 -4.67 5.91
C GLN A 20 -7.91 -4.32 4.65
N HIS A 21 -8.57 -3.75 3.64
CA HIS A 21 -7.89 -3.25 2.44
C HIS A 21 -6.93 -2.10 2.75
N ALA A 22 -7.31 -1.15 3.61
CA ALA A 22 -6.44 -0.05 3.99
C ALA A 22 -5.17 -0.54 4.71
N VAL A 23 -5.28 -1.54 5.59
CA VAL A 23 -4.12 -2.16 6.25
C VAL A 23 -3.23 -2.89 5.23
N ALA A 24 -3.84 -3.60 4.27
CA ALA A 24 -3.07 -4.31 3.24
C ALA A 24 -2.26 -3.36 2.33
N VAL A 25 -2.72 -2.11 2.18
CA VAL A 25 -2.08 -1.05 1.38
C VAL A 25 -1.21 -0.11 2.24
N PHE A 26 -1.06 -0.40 3.54
CA PHE A 26 -0.26 0.45 4.42
C PHE A 26 1.21 0.44 3.97
N PRO A 27 1.88 1.60 3.88
CA PRO A 27 3.28 1.65 3.47
C PRO A 27 4.16 0.96 4.51
N HIS A 28 4.79 -0.14 4.11
CA HIS A 28 5.77 -0.83 4.96
C HIS A 28 7.12 -0.09 4.85
N GLN A 29 7.83 0.03 5.97
CA GLN A 29 9.15 0.64 5.93
C GLN A 29 10.11 -0.24 5.12
N PRO A 30 10.90 0.34 4.20
CA PRO A 30 11.94 -0.39 3.51
C PRO A 30 12.94 -1.01 4.49
N VAL A 31 13.37 -2.25 4.23
CA VAL A 31 14.38 -2.93 5.02
C VAL A 31 15.75 -2.55 4.48
N ALA A 32 16.59 -1.97 5.33
CA ALA A 32 17.96 -1.62 4.97
C ALA A 32 18.73 -2.89 4.57
N VAL A 33 19.34 -2.84 3.39
CA VAL A 33 20.24 -3.87 2.90
C VAL A 33 21.63 -3.24 2.84
N GLY A 34 22.58 -3.83 3.56
CA GLY A 34 23.99 -3.43 3.47
C GLY A 34 24.57 -3.84 2.10
N THR A 35 25.80 -4.31 2.09
CA THR A 35 26.47 -4.76 0.85
C THR A 35 25.83 -6.02 0.25
N SER A 36 25.29 -6.91 1.10
CA SER A 36 24.53 -8.09 0.64
C SER A 36 23.49 -8.51 1.67
N ALA A 37 22.27 -8.81 1.20
CA ALA A 37 21.20 -9.34 2.05
C ALA A 37 20.26 -10.25 1.24
N ILE A 38 19.66 -11.21 1.92
CA ILE A 38 18.55 -11.99 1.39
C ILE A 38 17.27 -11.37 1.94
N VAL A 39 16.34 -11.04 1.04
CA VAL A 39 15.06 -10.41 1.39
C VAL A 39 13.93 -11.27 0.88
N ARG A 40 13.04 -11.66 1.80
CA ARG A 40 11.78 -12.32 1.48
C ARG A 40 10.75 -11.26 1.10
N LEU A 41 10.19 -11.40 -0.09
CA LEU A 41 9.01 -10.67 -0.52
C LEU A 41 7.76 -11.51 -0.26
N ASP A 42 6.84 -10.99 0.53
CA ASP A 42 5.54 -11.63 0.77
C ASP A 42 4.51 -11.32 -0.34
N GLY A 43 4.85 -10.48 -1.31
CA GLY A 43 3.95 -10.04 -2.39
C GLY A 43 4.67 -9.50 -3.62
N ALA A 44 3.90 -9.24 -4.67
CA ALA A 44 4.41 -8.98 -6.02
C ALA A 44 4.92 -7.55 -6.27
N ALA A 45 5.77 -7.02 -5.39
CA ALA A 45 6.40 -5.73 -5.59
C ALA A 45 7.75 -5.66 -4.87
N LEU A 46 8.81 -5.52 -5.66
CA LEU A 46 10.14 -5.16 -5.16
C LEU A 46 10.42 -3.72 -5.55
N THR A 47 11.03 -2.93 -4.68
CA THR A 47 11.52 -1.60 -5.01
C THR A 47 12.83 -1.37 -4.31
N LEU A 48 13.80 -0.85 -5.06
CA LEU A 48 15.08 -0.40 -4.55
C LEU A 48 14.93 1.03 -4.04
N PHE A 49 15.39 1.24 -2.82
CA PHE A 49 15.43 2.52 -2.16
C PHE A 49 16.86 2.89 -1.78
N ALA A 50 17.13 4.19 -1.71
CA ALA A 50 18.39 4.73 -1.21
C ALA A 50 18.13 5.84 -0.19
N SER A 51 19.07 6.04 0.73
CA SER A 51 18.99 7.15 1.69
C SER A 51 19.26 8.52 1.07
N ARG A 52 19.74 8.55 -0.19
CA ARG A 52 20.02 9.80 -0.92
C ARG A 52 19.37 9.82 -2.30
N PRO A 53 18.90 11.01 -2.74
CA PRO A 53 18.42 11.18 -4.10
C PRO A 53 19.57 11.11 -5.12
N GLY A 54 19.25 10.77 -6.37
CA GLY A 54 20.24 10.73 -7.46
C GLY A 54 21.14 9.50 -7.48
N THR A 55 20.88 8.53 -6.61
CA THR A 55 21.60 7.25 -6.60
C THR A 55 21.35 6.50 -7.91
N PRO A 56 22.40 5.98 -8.58
CA PRO A 56 22.24 5.33 -9.87
C PRO A 56 21.67 3.90 -9.70
N VAL A 57 20.90 3.45 -10.69
CA VAL A 57 20.10 2.20 -10.63
C VAL A 57 20.97 0.94 -10.66
N ASP A 58 22.13 1.02 -11.30
CA ASP A 58 23.13 -0.02 -11.43
C ASP A 58 23.97 -0.24 -10.17
N ALA A 59 23.77 0.56 -9.11
CA ALA A 59 24.46 0.38 -7.85
C ALA A 59 24.10 -0.93 -7.13
N CYS A 60 22.95 -1.53 -7.44
CA CYS A 60 22.52 -2.80 -6.84
C CYS A 60 22.09 -3.81 -7.89
N VAL A 61 22.52 -5.05 -7.67
CA VAL A 61 22.08 -6.22 -8.43
C VAL A 61 21.13 -7.03 -7.56
N ILE A 62 19.95 -7.31 -8.10
CA ILE A 62 18.92 -8.09 -7.44
C ILE A 62 18.72 -9.38 -8.22
N THR A 63 18.74 -10.50 -7.52
CA THR A 63 18.69 -11.84 -8.12
C THR A 63 17.53 -12.62 -7.50
N ASP A 64 16.77 -13.34 -8.32
CA ASP A 64 15.71 -14.24 -7.86
C ASP A 64 16.29 -15.52 -7.21
N ARG A 65 15.41 -16.40 -6.69
CA ARG A 65 15.85 -17.67 -6.07
C ARG A 65 16.53 -18.62 -7.07
N GLU A 66 16.26 -18.48 -8.37
CA GLU A 66 16.86 -19.28 -9.43
C GLU A 66 18.22 -18.71 -9.88
N GLY A 67 18.68 -17.61 -9.29
CA GLY A 67 19.96 -16.99 -9.65
C GLY A 67 19.88 -16.06 -10.86
N ARG A 68 18.67 -15.70 -11.33
CA ARG A 68 18.48 -14.78 -12.46
C ARG A 68 18.40 -13.34 -11.99
N ALA A 69 19.13 -12.46 -12.67
CA ALA A 69 19.07 -11.03 -12.40
C ALA A 69 17.70 -10.45 -12.75
N VAL A 70 17.12 -9.70 -11.82
CA VAL A 70 15.88 -8.96 -12.01
C VAL A 70 16.20 -7.64 -12.71
N THR A 71 15.62 -7.43 -13.90
CA THR A 71 15.79 -6.16 -14.63
C THR A 71 15.08 -5.03 -13.89
N LEU A 72 15.86 -4.05 -13.44
CA LEU A 72 15.34 -2.85 -12.76
C LEU A 72 15.22 -1.69 -13.76
N VAL A 73 14.13 -0.94 -13.66
CA VAL A 73 13.88 0.31 -14.36
C VAL A 73 13.94 1.48 -13.37
N PRO A 74 14.54 2.62 -13.76
CA PRO A 74 14.61 3.80 -12.91
C PRO A 74 13.23 4.28 -12.48
N ARG A 75 13.14 4.71 -11.22
CA ARG A 75 11.97 5.37 -10.68
C ARG A 75 12.45 6.57 -9.88
N THR A 76 11.86 7.73 -10.12
CA THR A 76 12.19 8.96 -9.40
C THR A 76 10.93 9.56 -8.80
N GLY A 77 11.11 10.39 -7.77
CA GLY A 77 10.07 11.29 -7.25
C GLY A 77 9.27 10.79 -6.06
N GLU A 78 9.51 9.56 -5.58
CA GLU A 78 8.74 9.01 -4.46
C GLU A 78 9.61 8.75 -3.24
N ARG A 79 9.17 9.27 -2.09
CA ARG A 79 9.89 9.18 -0.81
C ARG A 79 9.00 8.53 0.25
N ILE A 80 9.52 7.52 0.92
CA ILE A 80 8.87 6.84 2.05
C ILE A 80 9.76 7.06 3.28
N GLY A 81 9.32 7.95 4.18
CA GLY A 81 10.16 8.36 5.32
C GLY A 81 11.46 9.04 4.87
N SER A 82 12.60 8.46 5.24
CA SER A 82 13.95 8.91 4.85
C SER A 82 14.47 8.24 3.56
N TRP A 83 13.69 7.36 2.95
CA TRP A 83 14.10 6.55 1.80
C TRP A 83 13.54 7.09 0.49
N TYR A 84 14.39 7.18 -0.53
CA TYR A 84 14.03 7.58 -1.88
C TYR A 84 13.92 6.35 -2.76
N ALA A 85 12.79 6.17 -3.45
CA ALA A 85 12.67 5.12 -4.45
C ALA A 85 13.58 5.43 -5.64
N VAL A 86 14.41 4.46 -6.02
CA VAL A 86 15.43 4.58 -7.06
C VAL A 86 15.07 3.75 -8.29
N ALA A 87 14.58 2.52 -8.07
CA ALA A 87 14.28 1.61 -9.17
C ALA A 87 13.24 0.56 -8.79
N ARG A 88 12.59 0.00 -9.81
CA ARG A 88 11.61 -1.09 -9.67
C ARG A 88 11.83 -2.15 -10.74
N PRO A 89 11.42 -3.40 -10.53
CA PRO A 89 11.41 -4.42 -11.57
C PRO A 89 10.61 -3.96 -12.79
N ALA A 90 11.12 -4.26 -13.99
CA ALA A 90 10.41 -4.02 -15.26
C ALA A 90 9.11 -4.82 -15.37
N SER A 91 9.04 -5.98 -14.70
CA SER A 91 7.85 -6.83 -14.58
C SER A 91 7.60 -7.18 -13.11
N PRO A 92 6.35 -7.44 -12.69
CA PRO A 92 6.05 -7.76 -11.29
C PRO A 92 6.92 -8.92 -10.78
N ALA A 93 7.78 -8.65 -9.80
CA ALA A 93 8.60 -9.68 -9.17
C ALA A 93 7.69 -10.54 -8.27
N PRO A 94 7.56 -11.86 -8.48
CA PRO A 94 6.71 -12.71 -7.65
C PRO A 94 7.18 -12.77 -6.20
N ALA A 95 6.30 -13.18 -5.29
CA ALA A 95 6.67 -13.44 -3.90
C ALA A 95 7.75 -14.54 -3.83
N GLY A 96 8.74 -14.37 -2.96
CA GLY A 96 9.90 -15.26 -2.88
C GLY A 96 11.12 -14.64 -2.21
N ASP A 97 12.20 -15.42 -2.12
CA ASP A 97 13.51 -14.91 -1.68
C ASP A 97 14.24 -14.24 -2.83
N TYR A 98 14.79 -13.07 -2.55
CA TYR A 98 15.65 -12.33 -3.46
C TYR A 98 16.97 -12.03 -2.80
N THR A 99 18.05 -12.24 -3.55
CA THR A 99 19.39 -11.83 -3.11
C THR A 99 19.67 -10.44 -3.65
N VAL A 100 19.92 -9.50 -2.76
CA VAL A 100 20.28 -8.12 -3.09
C VAL A 100 21.75 -7.91 -2.78
N ARG A 101 22.52 -7.43 -3.76
CA ARG A 101 23.92 -7.07 -3.59
C ARG A 101 24.12 -5.66 -4.10
N CYS A 102 24.59 -4.77 -3.23
CA CYS A 102 24.82 -3.38 -3.56
C CYS A 102 26.31 -3.07 -3.47
N ALA A 103 26.79 -2.21 -4.37
CA ALA A 103 28.12 -1.66 -4.28
C ALA A 103 28.23 -0.74 -3.05
N GLU A 104 29.42 -0.66 -2.45
CA GLU A 104 29.68 0.36 -1.44
C GLU A 104 29.65 1.74 -2.09
N SER A 105 28.82 2.62 -1.54
CA SER A 105 28.74 4.01 -2.01
C SER A 105 29.88 4.81 -1.38
N PRO A 106 30.73 5.50 -2.17
CA PRO A 106 31.81 6.33 -1.64
C PRO A 106 31.27 7.47 -0.77
N ASP A 107 30.07 7.96 -1.09
CA ASP A 107 29.43 9.03 -0.33
C ASP A 107 28.74 8.55 0.96
N GLY A 108 28.75 7.25 1.28
CA GLY A 108 28.05 6.69 2.44
C GLY A 108 26.54 6.52 2.24
N THR A 109 26.08 6.38 0.99
CA THR A 109 24.69 6.05 0.69
C THR A 109 24.39 4.63 1.16
N THR A 110 23.26 4.48 1.86
CA THR A 110 22.71 3.19 2.28
C THR A 110 21.57 2.80 1.36
N TYR A 111 21.40 1.50 1.17
CA TYR A 111 20.35 0.94 0.32
C TYR A 111 19.31 0.23 1.17
N ALA A 112 18.09 0.19 0.67
CA ALA A 112 17.00 -0.56 1.26
C ALA A 112 16.16 -1.19 0.16
N VAL A 113 15.49 -2.29 0.47
CA VAL A 113 14.48 -2.86 -0.42
C VAL A 113 13.20 -3.08 0.34
N GLY A 114 12.08 -2.98 -0.38
CA GLY A 114 10.78 -3.17 0.22
C GLY A 114 9.68 -3.27 -0.81
N ARG A 115 8.48 -3.55 -0.30
CA ARG A 115 7.26 -3.57 -1.12
C ARG A 115 6.85 -2.15 -1.45
N TYR A 116 6.56 -1.91 -2.72
CA TYR A 116 5.98 -0.64 -3.11
C TYR A 116 4.49 -0.64 -2.80
N GLU A 117 4.09 0.18 -1.84
CA GLU A 117 2.71 0.46 -1.51
C GLU A 117 2.48 1.95 -1.74
N SER A 118 1.56 2.31 -2.63
CA SER A 118 1.32 3.70 -2.99
C SER A 118 0.56 4.42 -1.87
N ILE A 119 1.17 5.48 -1.32
CA ILE A 119 0.52 6.35 -0.31
C ILE A 119 -0.81 6.89 -0.84
N LEU A 120 -0.88 7.22 -2.13
CA LEU A 120 -2.11 7.69 -2.78
C LEU A 120 -3.21 6.61 -2.73
N GLY A 121 -2.85 5.35 -2.98
CA GLY A 121 -3.76 4.21 -2.89
C GLY A 121 -4.33 4.05 -1.48
N PHE A 122 -3.47 4.17 -0.46
CA PHE A 122 -3.88 4.14 0.93
C PHE A 122 -4.86 5.27 1.28
N VAL A 123 -4.55 6.51 0.87
CA VAL A 123 -5.40 7.69 1.12
C VAL A 123 -6.77 7.52 0.44
N LEU A 124 -6.80 7.10 -0.82
CA LEU A 124 -8.06 6.86 -1.54
C LEU A 124 -8.89 5.76 -0.88
N ALA A 125 -8.26 4.69 -0.40
CA ALA A 125 -8.94 3.63 0.35
C ALA A 125 -9.61 4.19 1.62
N LEU A 126 -8.91 5.04 2.39
CA LEU A 126 -9.47 5.65 3.60
C LEU A 126 -10.67 6.55 3.28
N PHE A 127 -10.59 7.37 2.23
CA PHE A 127 -11.72 8.17 1.77
C PHE A 127 -12.91 7.30 1.35
N ALA A 128 -12.68 6.17 0.70
CA ALA A 128 -13.74 5.24 0.31
C ALA A 128 -14.46 4.66 1.54
N VAL A 129 -13.72 4.27 2.59
CA VAL A 129 -14.32 3.78 3.85
C VAL A 129 -15.22 4.84 4.49
N VAL A 130 -14.71 6.07 4.60
CA VAL A 130 -15.48 7.18 5.19
C VAL A 130 -16.72 7.48 4.36
N ALA A 131 -16.61 7.53 3.03
CA ALA A 131 -17.74 7.78 2.14
C ALA A 131 -18.84 6.72 2.28
N VAL A 132 -18.48 5.43 2.35
CA VAL A 132 -19.44 4.33 2.56
C VAL A 132 -20.19 4.48 3.89
N LEU A 133 -19.48 4.82 4.97
CA LEU A 133 -20.07 5.05 6.29
C LEU A 133 -21.05 6.24 6.27
N VAL A 134 -20.65 7.35 5.66
CA VAL A 134 -21.51 8.55 5.54
C VAL A 134 -22.76 8.23 4.72
N ILE A 135 -22.62 7.55 3.58
CA ILE A 135 -23.76 7.16 2.73
C ILE A 135 -24.71 6.24 3.51
N ALA A 136 -24.20 5.25 4.22
CA ALA A 136 -25.03 4.34 5.03
C ALA A 136 -25.82 5.11 6.11
N LEU A 137 -25.18 6.06 6.80
CA LEU A 137 -25.82 6.90 7.80
C LEU A 137 -26.86 7.85 7.19
N LEU A 138 -26.58 8.46 6.05
CA LEU A 138 -27.54 9.32 5.34
C LEU A 138 -28.76 8.54 4.86
N LEU A 139 -28.56 7.34 4.32
CA LEU A 139 -29.68 6.47 3.92
C LEU A 139 -30.49 6.04 5.14
N ALA A 140 -29.87 5.71 6.26
CA ALA A 140 -30.59 5.39 7.50
C ALA A 140 -31.34 6.61 8.08
N GLY A 141 -30.72 7.79 8.09
CA GLY A 141 -31.28 9.03 8.63
C GLY A 141 -32.40 9.62 7.77
N ARG A 142 -32.27 9.57 6.44
CA ARG A 142 -33.28 10.08 5.49
C ARG A 142 -34.59 9.29 5.55
N TRP A 143 -34.57 8.04 5.98
CA TRP A 143 -35.78 7.25 6.24
C TRP A 143 -36.48 7.62 7.55
N ARG A 144 -35.74 8.09 8.57
CA ARG A 144 -36.32 8.56 9.84
C ARG A 144 -37.23 9.78 9.64
N HIS A 145 -36.92 10.63 8.67
CA HIS A 145 -37.72 11.82 8.37
C HIS A 145 -39.00 11.54 7.58
N ARG A 146 -39.08 10.39 6.87
CA ARG A 146 -40.27 10.02 6.08
C ARG A 146 -41.35 9.31 6.89
N GLU A 147 -41.02 8.77 8.05
CA GLU A 147 -41.99 8.09 8.92
C GLU A 147 -42.68 9.04 9.91
N GLY A 148 -42.20 10.28 10.05
CA GLY A 148 -42.80 11.29 10.92
C GLY A 148 -43.98 12.08 10.33
N THR A 149 -44.37 11.81 9.08
CA THR A 149 -45.47 12.54 8.39
C THR A 149 -46.71 11.67 8.11
N ALA A 150 -46.85 10.52 8.79
CA ALA A 150 -48.09 9.75 8.77
C ALA A 150 -48.69 9.73 10.18
N THR A 151 -49.96 10.14 10.31
CA THR A 151 -50.79 10.30 11.53
C THR A 151 -50.54 11.63 12.25
N VAL A 152 -51.48 12.59 12.33
CA VAL A 152 -52.90 12.45 12.69
C VAL A 152 -53.78 13.43 11.90
N THR A 153 -54.68 12.87 11.08
CA THR A 153 -55.98 13.47 10.74
C THR A 153 -57.05 12.53 11.28
N ARG A 154 -57.59 12.83 12.47
CA ARG A 154 -59.01 13.14 12.73
C ARG A 154 -59.25 13.25 14.22
#